data_AF-A0A4R4ZWJ8-F1
#
_entry.id   AF-A0A4R4ZWJ8-F1
#
_cell.length_a   1.000
_cell.length_b   1.000
_cell.length_c   1.000
_cell.angle_alpha   90.00
_cell.angle_beta   90.00
_cell.angle_gamma   90.00
#
_symmetry.space_group_name_H-M   'P 1'
#
loop_
_entity.id
_entity.type
_entity.pdbx_description
1 polymer ?
#
loop_
_entity_poly.entity_id
_entity_poly.type
_entity_poly.pdbx_seq_one_letter_code
_entity_poly.pdbx_strand_id
1 'polypeptide(L)'
;MRSKRLTWGLATALVVASTALLSVAPAQAVGGNCSAGKDKNPEYDQYRGKAACKSLQGDSRARPKLIRDGGPDYTGAYFTRLDTLYYTKWYGCYLGCEGAYEIAHV
;
A
#
# COMPACT_ATOMS: atom_id res chain seq x y z
N MET A 1 39.75 -25.48 59.45
CA MET A 1 38.87 -25.55 58.26
C MET A 1 39.13 -24.30 57.41
N ARG A 2 39.65 -24.46 56.18
CA ARG A 2 40.03 -23.35 55.28
C ARG A 2 38.83 -22.96 54.41
N SER A 3 38.25 -21.78 54.65
CA SER A 3 37.22 -21.21 53.78
C SER A 3 37.86 -20.64 52.51
N LYS A 4 37.63 -21.32 51.38
CA LYS A 4 37.76 -20.75 50.04
C LYS A 4 36.44 -20.06 49.69
N ARG A 5 36.46 -18.74 49.48
CA ARG A 5 35.41 -18.01 48.75
C ARG A 5 36.15 -17.10 47.76
N LEU A 6 36.58 -17.69 46.65
CA LEU A 6 36.07 -17.35 45.31
C LEU A 6 35.65 -15.88 45.22
N THR A 7 36.61 -15.07 44.78
CA THR A 7 36.41 -14.05 43.73
C THR A 7 35.33 -14.50 42.76
N TRP A 8 34.48 -13.59 42.30
CA TRP A 8 33.73 -13.62 41.03
C TRP A 8 32.76 -12.44 41.10
N GLY A 9 33.25 -11.25 40.75
CA GLY A 9 32.46 -10.03 40.82
C GLY A 9 33.05 -8.99 39.89
N LEU A 10 33.00 -9.23 38.58
CA LEU A 10 33.31 -8.25 37.53
C LEU A 10 33.05 -8.89 36.15
N ALA A 11 31.77 -9.12 35.80
CA ALA A 11 31.42 -9.57 34.45
C ALA A 11 29.97 -9.25 34.03
N THR A 12 29.32 -8.23 34.62
CA THR A 12 27.92 -7.91 34.33
C THR A 12 27.70 -6.53 33.67
N ALA A 13 28.75 -5.88 33.16
CA ALA A 13 28.66 -4.51 32.63
C ALA A 13 28.61 -4.40 31.09
N LEU A 14 28.45 -5.49 30.33
CA LEU A 14 28.67 -5.46 28.86
C LEU A 14 27.55 -6.07 28.00
N VAL A 15 26.32 -6.22 28.52
CA VAL A 15 25.19 -6.79 27.73
C VAL A 15 23.97 -5.84 27.67
N VAL A 16 24.15 -4.53 27.83
CA VAL A 16 23.04 -3.55 27.71
C VAL A 16 23.29 -2.49 26.62
N ALA A 17 24.29 -2.69 25.76
CA ALA A 17 24.65 -1.68 24.74
C ALA A 17 24.30 -2.08 23.29
N SER A 18 23.81 -3.30 23.03
CA SER A 18 23.76 -3.84 21.66
C SER A 18 22.41 -3.78 20.95
N THR A 19 21.35 -3.24 21.57
CA THR A 19 19.99 -3.23 20.99
C THR A 19 19.58 -1.92 20.33
N ALA A 20 20.46 -0.93 20.20
CA ALA A 20 20.10 0.42 19.74
C ALA A 20 20.40 0.72 18.24
N LEU A 21 20.62 -0.29 17.39
CA LEU A 21 20.95 -0.07 15.97
C LEU A 21 20.12 -0.94 15.01
N LEU A 22 18.84 -1.17 15.32
CA LEU A 22 17.87 -1.44 14.27
C LEU A 22 17.48 -0.11 13.64
N SER A 23 18.28 0.35 12.67
CA SER A 23 17.89 1.42 11.76
C SER A 23 16.65 0.94 11.01
N VAL A 24 15.47 1.29 11.50
CA VAL A 24 14.23 1.16 10.73
C VAL A 24 14.47 2.01 9.49
N ALA A 25 14.67 1.37 8.34
CA ALA A 25 14.72 2.07 7.07
C ALA A 25 13.47 2.96 7.00
N PRO A 26 13.60 4.24 6.60
CA PRO A 26 12.44 5.11 6.51
C PRO A 26 11.39 4.41 5.65
N ALA A 27 10.18 4.21 6.20
CA ALA A 27 9.07 3.65 5.45
C ALA A 27 8.96 4.48 4.17
N GLN A 28 9.22 3.84 3.03
CA GLN A 28 9.19 4.54 1.75
C GLN A 28 7.77 5.08 1.57
N ALA A 29 7.66 6.39 1.33
CA ALA A 29 6.38 7.05 1.29
C ALA A 29 5.52 6.45 0.17
N VAL A 30 4.45 5.74 0.56
CA VAL A 30 3.44 5.25 -0.38
C VAL A 30 2.54 6.42 -0.74
N GLY A 31 2.54 6.83 -2.01
CA GLY A 31 1.80 8.01 -2.41
C GLY A 31 1.93 8.34 -3.89
N GLY A 32 1.20 9.36 -4.30
CA GLY A 32 1.17 9.80 -5.69
C GLY A 32 0.05 10.80 -5.92
N ASN A 33 0.14 11.51 -7.03
CA ASN A 33 -0.93 12.37 -7.50
C ASN A 33 -1.72 11.61 -8.58
N CYS A 34 -2.86 11.04 -8.19
CA CYS A 34 -3.72 10.28 -9.08
C CYS A 34 -5.12 10.87 -9.12
N SER A 35 -5.74 10.76 -10.30
CA SER A 35 -7.14 11.05 -10.53
C SER A 35 -7.86 9.73 -10.82
N ALA A 36 -9.11 9.63 -10.36
CA ALA A 36 -9.99 8.53 -10.72
C ALA A 36 -11.37 9.05 -11.10
N GLY A 37 -12.14 8.17 -11.71
CA GLY A 37 -13.53 8.42 -12.03
C GLY A 37 -14.21 7.16 -12.54
N LYS A 38 -15.47 7.30 -12.90
CA LYS A 38 -16.30 6.21 -13.41
C LYS A 38 -16.65 6.48 -14.86
N ASP A 39 -16.57 5.45 -15.70
CA ASP A 39 -17.18 5.44 -17.02
C ASP A 39 -18.44 4.57 -17.00
N LYS A 40 -19.45 4.98 -17.78
CA LYS A 40 -20.65 4.19 -18.06
C LYS A 40 -20.56 3.63 -19.48
N ASN A 41 -20.91 2.36 -19.65
CA ASN A 41 -21.05 1.75 -20.97
C ASN A 41 -22.30 2.35 -21.65
N PRO A 42 -22.20 2.86 -22.89
CA PRO A 42 -23.34 3.46 -23.57
C PRO A 42 -24.41 2.44 -23.98
N GLU A 43 -24.06 1.16 -24.14
CA GLU A 43 -24.95 0.11 -24.66
C GLU A 43 -25.58 -0.77 -23.57
N TYR A 44 -24.90 -0.91 -22.43
CA TYR A 44 -25.31 -1.79 -21.34
C TYR A 44 -25.26 -1.04 -20.00
N ASP A 45 -26.05 -1.47 -19.00
CA ASP A 45 -25.96 -0.92 -17.64
C ASP A 45 -24.74 -1.48 -16.89
N GLN A 46 -23.57 -1.14 -17.43
CA GLN A 46 -22.27 -1.54 -16.94
C GLN A 46 -21.40 -0.32 -16.73
N TYR A 47 -20.53 -0.43 -15.74
CA TYR A 47 -19.64 0.63 -15.32
C TYR A 47 -18.23 0.10 -15.19
N ARG A 48 -17.24 0.98 -15.30
CA ARG A 48 -15.85 0.67 -14.98
C ARG A 48 -15.21 1.83 -14.24
N GLY A 49 -14.30 1.50 -13.34
CA GLY A 49 -13.43 2.49 -12.71
C GLY A 49 -12.29 2.83 -13.65
N LYS A 50 -11.89 4.10 -13.68
CA LYS A 50 -10.68 4.59 -14.35
C LYS A 50 -9.78 5.28 -13.35
N ALA A 51 -8.48 5.15 -13.55
CA ALA A 51 -7.47 5.89 -12.79
C ALA A 51 -6.28 6.26 -13.69
N ALA A 52 -5.67 7.41 -13.42
CA ALA A 52 -4.42 7.85 -14.02
C ALA A 52 -3.62 8.65 -13.01
N CYS A 53 -2.30 8.50 -13.02
CA CYS A 53 -1.40 9.20 -12.10
C CYS A 53 -0.48 10.15 -12.85
N LYS A 54 -0.31 11.35 -12.30
CA LYS A 54 0.69 12.34 -12.71
C LYS A 54 2.02 12.15 -12.00
N SER A 55 2.00 11.51 -10.83
CA SER A 55 3.20 11.10 -10.10
C SER A 55 2.91 9.91 -9.20
N LEU A 56 3.95 9.12 -8.92
CA LEU A 56 3.99 8.07 -7.91
C LEU A 56 5.28 8.24 -7.11
N GLN A 57 5.21 8.08 -5.79
CA GLN A 57 6.34 8.27 -4.88
C GLN A 57 7.09 6.95 -4.70
N GLY A 58 8.42 7.02 -4.69
CA GLY A 58 9.28 5.85 -4.49
C GLY A 58 8.97 4.72 -5.49
N ASP A 59 8.85 3.53 -4.97
CA ASP A 59 8.44 2.29 -5.62
C ASP A 59 6.94 2.02 -5.45
N SER A 60 6.12 3.06 -5.38
CA SER A 60 4.67 2.91 -5.37
C SER A 60 4.12 2.45 -6.72
N ARG A 61 3.01 1.70 -6.68
CA ARG A 61 2.15 1.35 -7.81
C ARG A 61 0.71 1.74 -7.51
N ALA A 62 -0.07 2.04 -8.54
CA ALA A 62 -1.49 2.35 -8.42
C ALA A 62 -2.36 1.34 -9.17
N ARG A 63 -3.63 1.22 -8.81
CA ARG A 63 -4.63 0.47 -9.59
C ARG A 63 -5.98 1.17 -9.60
N PRO A 64 -6.76 1.08 -10.69
CA PRO A 64 -8.11 1.60 -10.73
C PRO A 64 -9.06 0.71 -9.92
N LYS A 65 -10.07 1.32 -9.30
CA LYS A 65 -11.13 0.65 -8.56
C LYS A 65 -12.50 1.11 -9.04
N LEU A 66 -13.46 0.19 -9.02
CA LEU A 66 -14.89 0.50 -9.06
C LEU A 66 -15.49 0.08 -7.73
N ILE A 67 -15.75 1.06 -6.87
CA ILE A 67 -16.33 0.87 -5.54
C ILE A 67 -17.81 0.52 -5.71
N ARG A 68 -18.26 -0.51 -5.02
CA ARG A 68 -19.65 -0.97 -5.07
C ARG A 68 -20.35 -0.64 -3.77
N ASP A 69 -21.63 -0.34 -3.86
CA ASP A 69 -22.49 -0.34 -2.68
C ASP A 69 -22.87 -1.79 -2.32
N GLY A 70 -22.60 -2.19 -1.08
CA GLY A 70 -22.98 -3.50 -0.54
C GLY A 70 -22.13 -4.72 -0.98
N GLY A 71 -20.91 -4.54 -1.50
CA GLY A 71 -20.05 -5.67 -1.86
C GLY A 71 -18.58 -5.31 -2.07
N PRO A 72 -17.70 -6.30 -2.33
CA PRO A 72 -16.29 -6.06 -2.56
C PRO A 72 -16.05 -5.28 -3.86
N ASP A 73 -15.16 -4.30 -3.79
CA ASP A 73 -14.78 -3.46 -4.93
C ASP A 73 -14.18 -4.29 -6.08
N TYR A 74 -14.43 -3.83 -7.32
CA TYR A 74 -13.70 -4.36 -8.46
C TYR A 74 -12.38 -3.61 -8.64
N THR A 75 -11.31 -4.35 -8.90
CA THR A 75 -9.96 -3.79 -9.07
C THR A 75 -9.42 -4.11 -10.46
N GLY A 76 -8.70 -3.16 -11.05
CA GLY A 76 -7.85 -3.42 -12.22
C GLY A 76 -6.48 -3.94 -11.83
N ALA A 77 -5.64 -4.13 -12.85
CA ALA A 77 -4.23 -4.43 -12.64
C ALA A 77 -3.49 -3.22 -12.05
N TYR A 78 -2.44 -3.51 -11.28
CA TYR A 78 -1.50 -2.47 -10.87
C TYR A 78 -0.70 -1.92 -12.05
N PHE A 79 -0.37 -0.65 -11.97
CA PHE A 79 0.43 0.08 -12.94
C PHE A 79 1.37 1.05 -12.22
N THR A 80 2.50 1.34 -12.88
CA THR A 80 3.49 2.35 -12.44
C THR A 80 3.70 3.45 -13.47
N ARG A 81 3.21 3.25 -14.71
CA ARG A 81 3.33 4.24 -15.78
C ARG A 81 2.41 5.43 -15.52
N LEU A 82 2.97 6.62 -15.64
CA LEU A 82 2.27 7.89 -15.46
C LEU A 82 1.55 8.32 -16.75
N ASP A 83 0.66 9.30 -16.62
CA ASP A 83 -0.07 9.95 -17.73
C ASP A 83 -0.86 9.00 -18.65
N THR A 84 -1.09 7.78 -18.18
CA THR A 84 -1.82 6.74 -18.90
C THR A 84 -3.06 6.38 -18.11
N LEU A 85 -4.19 6.26 -18.80
CA LEU A 85 -5.45 5.90 -18.18
C LEU A 85 -5.60 4.38 -18.13
N TYR A 86 -5.78 3.86 -16.92
CA TYR A 86 -6.01 2.45 -16.64
C TYR A 86 -7.43 2.23 -16.17
N TYR A 87 -7.97 1.04 -16.47
CA TYR A 87 -9.37 0.72 -16.22
C TYR A 87 -9.54 -0.60 -15.49
N THR A 88 -10.63 -0.72 -14.73
CA THR A 88 -11.20 -2.02 -14.42
C THR A 88 -11.85 -2.62 -15.68
N LYS A 89 -12.24 -3.90 -15.62
CA LYS A 89 -13.21 -4.42 -16.62
C LYS A 89 -14.57 -3.73 -16.44
N TRP A 90 -15.46 -3.96 -17.39
CA TRP A 90 -16.87 -3.59 -17.27
C TRP A 90 -17.59 -4.53 -16.31
N TYR A 91 -18.35 -3.95 -15.38
CA TYR A 91 -19.12 -4.69 -14.39
C TYR A 91 -20.51 -4.10 -14.25
N GLY A 92 -21.49 -4.95 -13.94
CA GLY A 92 -22.77 -4.49 -13.44
C GLY A 92 -22.57 -3.80 -12.08
N CYS A 93 -23.11 -2.60 -11.93
CA CYS A 93 -23.18 -1.88 -10.67
C CYS A 93 -24.56 -1.24 -10.57
N TYR A 94 -25.16 -1.26 -9.38
CA TYR A 94 -26.39 -0.53 -9.11
C TYR A 94 -26.11 0.95 -8.83
N LEU A 95 -27.15 1.79 -8.81
CA LEU A 95 -27.05 3.22 -8.46
C LEU A 95 -26.19 3.39 -7.19
N GLY A 96 -25.10 4.15 -7.30
CA GLY A 96 -24.19 4.45 -6.18
C GLY A 96 -22.73 4.06 -6.36
N CYS A 97 -22.36 3.27 -7.38
CA CYS A 97 -20.94 2.93 -7.54
C CYS A 97 -20.07 4.15 -7.90
N GLU A 98 -18.82 4.13 -7.44
CA GLU A 98 -17.86 5.22 -7.60
C GLU A 98 -16.55 4.69 -8.21
N GLY A 99 -15.92 5.50 -9.06
CA GLY A 99 -14.59 5.18 -9.55
C GLY A 99 -13.53 5.76 -8.63
N ALA A 100 -12.61 4.91 -8.17
CA ALA A 100 -11.55 5.29 -7.25
C ALA A 100 -10.19 4.72 -7.72
N TYR A 101 -9.16 4.95 -6.91
CA TYR A 101 -7.86 4.32 -7.09
C TYR A 101 -7.30 3.87 -5.75
N GLU A 102 -6.31 3.00 -5.80
CA GLU A 102 -5.52 2.59 -4.65
C GLU A 102 -4.04 2.69 -5.02
N ILE A 103 -3.24 3.24 -4.11
CA ILE A 103 -1.78 3.27 -4.22
C ILE A 103 -1.23 2.32 -3.17
N ALA A 104 -0.30 1.46 -3.58
CA ALA A 104 0.36 0.49 -2.72
C ALA A 104 1.87 0.51 -2.99
N HIS A 105 2.64 0.13 -1.97
CA HIS A 105 4.05 -0.21 -2.12
C HIS A 105 4.21 -1.48 -2.99
N VAL A 106 5.33 -1.61 -3.69
CA VAL A 106 5.59 -2.76 -4.61
C VAL A 106 6.03 -4.00 -3.84
#